data_AF-A0A0B2QJM6-F1
#
_entry.id   AF-A0A0B2QJM6-F1
#
_cell.length_a   1.000
_cell.length_b   1.000
_cell.length_c   1.000
_cell.angle_alpha   90.00
_cell.angle_beta   90.00
_cell.angle_gamma   90.00
#
_symmetry.space_group_name_H-M   'P 1'
#
loop_
_entity.id
_entity.type
_entity.pdbx_description
1 polymer ?
#
loop_
_entity_poly.entity_id
_entity_poly.type
_entity_poly.pdbx_seq_one_letter_code
_entity_poly.pdbx_strand_id
1 'polypeptide(L)'
;MHGWNEMVYDDKNWIGLNTGNFLLRNCQWSLDILDAWAPMGPKGKVRDEAGKVLTRELKDRPVFEADDQSAMVYLLAKERDKWEGKVYLENGYYLHGYWGILVDRYEEMIENYHPGFGDHRWPLVTHFVGCKPCGKFGDYPVERCLKQMDRAFNFGDNQILQIYGFTHESLGSRGGVKRIRNETSNPLEV
;
A
#
# COMPACT_ATOMS: atom_id res chain seq x y z
N MET A 1 -6.86 4.96 7.27
CA MET A 1 -5.57 4.37 6.83
C MET A 1 -5.71 2.87 6.94
N HIS A 2 -4.95 2.08 6.18
CA HIS A 2 -4.89 0.65 6.47
C HIS A 2 -4.08 0.41 7.76
N GLY A 3 -4.56 -0.43 8.67
CA GLY A 3 -3.86 -0.72 9.92
C GLY A 3 -4.73 -1.41 10.98
N TRP A 4 -4.15 -1.64 12.15
CA TRP A 4 -4.79 -2.32 13.27
C TRP A 4 -4.69 -1.48 14.55
N ASN A 5 -5.79 -1.38 15.30
CA ASN A 5 -5.84 -0.57 16.53
C ASN A 5 -4.82 -1.05 17.55
N GLU A 6 -4.76 -2.36 17.79
CA GLU A 6 -3.83 -2.99 18.72
C GLU A 6 -2.37 -2.74 18.32
N MET A 7 -2.07 -2.78 17.02
CA MET A 7 -0.71 -2.54 16.55
C MET A 7 -0.27 -1.08 16.72
N VAL A 8 -1.20 -0.12 16.58
CA VAL A 8 -0.89 1.31 16.68
C VAL A 8 -0.92 1.80 18.12
N TYR A 9 -2.00 1.53 18.85
CA TYR A 9 -2.26 2.15 20.16
C TYR A 9 -1.65 1.37 21.32
N ASP A 10 -1.58 0.03 21.22
CA ASP A 10 -1.11 -0.81 22.32
C ASP A 10 0.37 -1.19 22.11
N ASP A 11 0.68 -1.78 20.96
CA ASP A 11 2.03 -2.24 20.61
C ASP A 11 2.98 -1.11 20.18
N LYS A 12 2.44 0.01 19.70
CA LYS A 12 3.20 1.12 19.09
C LYS A 12 4.15 0.65 17.99
N ASN A 13 3.70 -0.29 17.17
CA ASN A 13 4.48 -0.85 16.07
C ASN A 13 4.52 0.15 14.90
N TRP A 14 5.73 0.43 14.38
CA TRP A 14 5.91 1.41 13.30
C TRP A 14 5.23 1.03 11.97
N ILE A 15 4.88 -0.25 11.80
CA ILE A 15 4.09 -0.76 10.67
C ILE A 15 2.64 -1.10 11.06
N GLY A 16 2.16 -0.67 12.24
CA GLY A 16 0.78 -0.87 12.67
C GLY A 16 -0.27 -0.18 11.79
N LEU A 17 0.15 0.83 11.03
CA LEU A 17 -0.61 1.46 9.95
C LEU A 17 0.28 1.76 8.75
N ASN A 18 -0.34 2.12 7.61
CA ASN A 18 0.37 2.59 6.42
C ASN A 18 -0.13 3.96 5.96
N THR A 19 0.81 4.83 5.60
CA THR A 19 0.57 6.18 5.05
C THR A 19 0.84 6.27 3.54
N GLY A 20 1.11 5.15 2.86
CA GLY A 20 1.28 5.13 1.40
C GLY A 20 -0.04 5.18 0.64
N ASN A 21 -1.15 4.77 1.24
CA ASN A 21 -2.50 4.89 0.69
C ASN A 21 -3.51 5.17 1.82
N PHE A 22 -4.09 6.37 1.81
CA PHE A 22 -5.06 6.79 2.80
C PHE A 22 -5.99 7.88 2.27
N LEU A 23 -7.11 8.05 2.97
CA LEU A 23 -8.10 9.08 2.69
C LEU A 23 -8.05 10.12 3.81
N LEU A 24 -7.98 11.39 3.44
CA LEU A 24 -8.04 12.53 4.36
C LEU A 24 -9.19 13.44 3.95
N ARG A 25 -10.17 13.59 4.84
CA ARG A 25 -11.36 14.42 4.58
C ARG A 25 -10.97 15.89 4.50
N ASN A 26 -11.50 16.64 3.55
CA ASN A 26 -11.32 18.09 3.55
C ASN A 26 -12.16 18.73 4.68
N CYS A 27 -11.51 19.09 5.79
CA CYS A 27 -12.15 19.75 6.94
C CYS A 27 -11.10 20.35 7.89
N GLN A 28 -11.54 21.17 8.85
CA GLN A 28 -10.66 21.80 9.83
C GLN A 28 -9.82 20.79 10.61
N TRP A 29 -10.42 19.68 11.06
CA TRP A 29 -9.70 18.63 11.79
C TRP A 29 -8.50 18.08 11.00
N SER A 30 -8.63 18.00 9.67
CA SER A 30 -7.55 17.53 8.81
C SER A 30 -6.43 18.56 8.64
N LEU A 31 -6.73 19.86 8.73
CA LEU A 31 -5.70 20.89 8.79
C LEU A 31 -4.94 20.78 10.12
N ASP A 32 -5.67 20.61 11.22
CA ASP A 32 -5.09 20.51 12.57
C ASP A 32 -4.17 19.28 12.71
N ILE A 33 -4.55 18.13 12.14
CA ILE A 33 -3.70 16.93 12.19
C ILE A 33 -2.47 17.06 11.28
N LEU A 34 -2.56 17.79 10.16
CA LEU A 34 -1.39 18.07 9.31
C LEU A 34 -0.37 18.94 10.06
N ASP A 35 -0.84 19.96 10.78
CA ASP A 35 0.02 20.79 11.64
C ASP A 35 0.67 19.98 12.76
N ALA A 36 -0.04 19.01 13.35
CA ALA A 36 0.49 18.12 14.38
C ALA A 36 1.45 17.06 13.83
N TRP A 37 1.31 16.68 12.56
CA TRP A 37 2.12 15.65 11.92
C TRP A 37 3.43 16.18 11.32
N ALA A 38 3.42 17.41 10.79
CA ALA A 38 4.56 18.08 10.16
C ALA A 38 5.84 18.30 11.01
N PRO A 39 5.83 18.42 12.37
CA PRO A 39 6.99 18.85 13.14
C PRO A 39 8.23 17.96 13.03
N MET A 40 8.07 16.67 12.74
CA MET A 40 9.19 15.74 12.55
C MET A 40 9.74 15.73 11.11
N GLY A 41 9.14 16.51 10.21
CA GLY A 41 9.43 16.54 8.78
C GLY A 41 10.64 17.37 8.33
N PRO A 42 11.02 18.53 8.93
CA PRO A 42 12.09 19.38 8.39
C PRO A 42 13.45 18.67 8.28
N LYS A 43 14.03 18.64 7.07
CA LYS A 43 15.28 17.93 6.77
C LYS A 43 16.47 18.46 7.60
N GLY A 44 17.40 17.57 7.94
CA GLY A 44 18.60 17.86 8.72
C GLY A 44 18.36 17.54 10.19
N LYS A 45 18.95 18.34 11.09
CA LYS A 45 18.96 18.07 12.54
C LYS A 45 17.59 17.71 13.11
N VAL A 46 16.51 18.38 12.67
CA VAL A 46 15.16 18.11 13.19
C VAL A 46 14.72 16.68 12.86
N ARG A 47 14.79 16.27 11.60
CA ARG A 47 14.41 14.92 11.14
C ARG A 47 15.32 13.83 11.70
N ASP A 48 16.62 14.12 11.83
CA ASP A 48 17.61 13.17 12.38
C ASP A 48 17.33 12.88 13.86
N GLU A 49 17.13 13.93 14.66
CA GLU A 49 16.81 13.79 16.09
C GLU A 49 15.42 13.19 16.30
N ALA A 50 14.43 13.56 15.49
CA ALA A 50 13.11 12.93 15.51
C ALA A 50 13.20 11.43 15.17
N GLY A 51 14.04 11.02 14.23
CA GLY A 51 14.26 9.62 13.88
C GLY A 51 14.78 8.79 15.06
N LYS A 52 15.67 9.37 15.88
CA LYS A 52 16.15 8.72 17.12
C LYS A 52 15.02 8.56 18.15
N VAL A 53 14.15 9.56 18.29
CA VAL A 53 12.96 9.47 19.14
C VAL A 53 12.04 8.36 18.65
N LEU A 54 11.67 8.37 17.36
CA LEU A 54 10.79 7.35 16.78
C LEU A 54 11.34 5.93 16.94
N THR A 55 12.65 5.74 16.72
CA THR A 55 13.30 4.43 16.89
C THR A 55 13.28 3.94 18.33
N ARG A 56 13.36 4.86 19.31
CA ARG A 56 13.30 4.50 20.73
C ARG A 56 11.88 4.17 21.20
N GLU A 57 10.90 4.89 20.67
CA GLU A 57 9.52 4.85 21.18
C GLU A 57 8.63 3.85 20.42
N LEU A 58 8.98 3.52 19.16
CA LEU A 58 8.20 2.61 18.32
C LEU A 58 8.83 1.23 18.23
N LYS A 59 8.00 0.21 18.41
CA LYS A 59 8.38 -1.20 18.32
C LYS A 59 8.82 -1.55 16.89
N ASP A 60 9.89 -2.33 16.79
CA ASP A 60 10.46 -2.90 15.57
C ASP A 60 10.93 -1.89 14.49
N ARG A 61 11.00 -0.59 14.82
CA ARG A 61 11.49 0.43 13.89
C ARG A 61 13.02 0.34 13.76
N PRO A 62 13.58 0.25 12.54
CA PRO A 62 15.03 0.33 12.37
C PRO A 62 15.57 1.76 12.57
N VAL A 63 16.89 1.90 12.68
CA VAL A 63 17.56 3.20 12.87
C VAL A 63 17.70 3.93 11.54
N PHE A 64 16.91 4.99 11.35
CA PHE A 64 17.01 5.94 10.23
C PHE A 64 16.30 7.27 10.57
N GLU A 65 16.44 8.28 9.71
CA GLU A 65 15.74 9.58 9.81
C GLU A 65 14.24 9.41 10.04
N ALA A 66 13.56 10.40 10.63
CA ALA A 66 12.10 10.36 10.75
C ALA A 66 11.41 10.26 9.38
N ASP A 67 10.38 9.43 9.33
CA ASP A 67 9.46 9.24 8.21
C ASP A 67 8.03 9.58 8.63
N ASP A 68 7.19 9.88 7.65
CA ASP A 68 5.80 10.28 7.87
C ASP A 68 4.98 9.15 8.51
N GLN A 69 5.18 7.88 8.12
CA GLN A 69 4.44 6.75 8.69
C GLN A 69 4.70 6.60 10.19
N SER A 70 5.97 6.57 10.59
CA SER A 70 6.37 6.48 11.99
C SER A 70 5.90 7.68 12.79
N ALA A 71 5.99 8.90 12.22
CA ALA A 71 5.49 10.10 12.88
C ALA A 71 3.97 10.04 13.11
N MET A 72 3.19 9.45 12.18
CA MET A 72 1.75 9.23 12.35
C MET A 72 1.46 8.21 13.46
N VAL A 73 2.15 7.06 13.47
CA VAL A 73 2.01 6.08 14.57
C VAL A 73 2.28 6.74 15.92
N TYR A 74 3.40 7.47 16.02
CA TYR A 74 3.78 8.16 17.24
C TYR A 74 2.74 9.19 17.69
N LEU A 75 2.23 10.01 16.76
CA LEU A 75 1.18 11.00 17.03
C LEU A 75 -0.09 10.34 17.57
N LEU A 76 -0.58 9.30 16.89
CA LEU A 76 -1.82 8.62 17.28
C LEU A 76 -1.68 7.87 18.60
N ALA A 77 -0.55 7.22 18.84
CA ALA A 77 -0.30 6.51 20.09
C ALA A 77 -0.13 7.46 21.27
N LYS A 78 0.50 8.63 21.07
CA LYS A 78 0.79 9.58 22.14
C LYS A 78 -0.38 10.51 22.46
N GLU A 79 -1.16 10.89 21.45
CA GLU A 79 -2.30 11.80 21.57
C GLU A 79 -3.63 11.09 21.24
N ARG A 80 -3.77 9.84 21.68
CA ARG A 80 -4.92 8.96 21.39
C ARG A 80 -6.27 9.65 21.63
N ASP A 81 -6.45 10.22 22.82
CA ASP A 81 -7.69 10.90 23.23
C ASP A 81 -8.11 12.03 22.29
N LYS A 82 -7.15 12.65 21.60
CA LYS A 82 -7.39 13.79 20.70
C LYS A 82 -7.73 13.36 19.27
N TRP A 83 -7.10 12.31 18.77
CA TRP A 83 -7.15 11.97 17.34
C TRP A 83 -7.93 10.70 17.01
N GLU A 84 -7.93 9.68 17.89
CA GLU A 84 -8.48 8.35 17.61
C GLU A 84 -9.94 8.40 17.15
N GLY A 85 -10.77 9.24 17.79
CA GLY A 85 -12.21 9.31 17.50
C GLY A 85 -12.59 9.71 16.06
N LYS A 86 -11.63 10.15 15.25
CA LYS A 86 -11.83 10.45 13.81
C LYS A 86 -10.88 9.68 12.88
N VAL A 87 -10.08 8.77 13.42
CA VAL A 87 -9.21 7.89 12.64
C VAL A 87 -9.85 6.51 12.55
N TYR A 88 -10.09 6.07 11.33
CA TYR A 88 -10.47 4.68 11.07
C TYR A 88 -9.26 3.92 10.53
N LEU A 89 -8.85 2.88 11.27
CA LEU A 89 -7.83 1.93 10.87
C LEU A 89 -8.51 0.73 10.20
N GLU A 90 -8.44 0.70 8.87
CA GLU A 90 -9.07 -0.31 8.01
C GLU A 90 -8.21 -1.57 7.91
N ASN A 91 -8.83 -2.73 8.08
CA ASN A 91 -8.18 -4.03 7.95
C ASN A 91 -9.09 -5.12 7.33
N GLY A 92 -10.32 -4.76 6.92
CA GLY A 92 -11.25 -5.65 6.22
C GLY A 92 -10.91 -5.84 4.74
N TYR A 93 -10.19 -4.91 4.13
CA TYR A 93 -9.68 -5.00 2.78
C TYR A 93 -8.32 -4.30 2.65
N TYR A 94 -7.55 -4.64 1.61
CA TYR A 94 -6.22 -4.10 1.38
C TYR A 94 -6.26 -2.70 0.74
N LEU A 95 -6.68 -1.69 1.52
CA LEU A 95 -6.41 -0.29 1.18
C LEU A 95 -4.90 -0.04 1.03
N HIS A 96 -4.11 -0.81 1.77
CA HIS A 96 -2.69 -1.05 1.52
C HIS A 96 -2.42 -2.55 1.68
N GLY A 97 -1.91 -3.20 0.64
CA GLY A 97 -1.50 -4.60 0.67
C GLY A 97 0.02 -4.75 0.52
N TYR A 98 0.68 -5.37 1.50
CA TYR A 98 2.11 -5.63 1.42
C TYR A 98 2.42 -6.63 0.29
N TRP A 99 3.15 -6.17 -0.73
CA TRP A 99 3.41 -6.97 -1.93
C TRP A 99 4.01 -8.35 -1.66
N GLY A 100 4.89 -8.46 -0.66
CA GLY A 100 5.64 -9.68 -0.36
C GLY A 100 4.78 -10.89 0.05
N ILE A 101 3.52 -10.68 0.46
CA ILE A 101 2.57 -11.77 0.77
C ILE A 101 1.47 -11.93 -0.28
N LEU A 102 1.43 -11.05 -1.29
CA LEU A 102 0.34 -10.98 -2.27
C LEU A 102 0.77 -11.50 -3.65
N VAL A 103 1.91 -11.04 -4.15
CA VAL A 103 2.27 -11.22 -5.58
C VAL A 103 2.48 -12.66 -6.00
N ASP A 104 2.82 -13.53 -5.05
CA ASP A 104 3.03 -14.96 -5.27
C ASP A 104 1.69 -15.76 -5.21
N ARG A 105 0.58 -15.11 -4.86
CA ARG A 105 -0.78 -15.69 -4.81
C ARG A 105 -1.68 -15.30 -5.98
N TYR A 106 -1.22 -14.50 -6.94
CA TYR A 106 -2.09 -14.02 -8.01
C TYR A 106 -2.69 -15.13 -8.87
N GLU A 107 -1.94 -16.19 -9.16
CA GLU A 107 -2.47 -17.35 -9.89
C GLU A 107 -3.57 -18.05 -9.09
N GLU A 108 -3.36 -18.27 -7.78
CA GLU A 108 -4.39 -18.81 -6.87
C GLU A 108 -5.65 -17.91 -6.86
N MET A 109 -5.46 -16.59 -6.89
CA MET A 109 -6.56 -15.62 -6.90
C MET A 109 -7.38 -15.68 -8.18
N ILE A 110 -6.72 -15.81 -9.34
CA ILE A 110 -7.37 -15.96 -10.65
C ILE A 110 -8.16 -17.27 -10.73
N GLU A 111 -7.64 -18.35 -10.16
CA GLU A 111 -8.27 -19.67 -10.22
C GLU A 111 -9.51 -19.78 -9.30
N ASN A 112 -9.41 -19.25 -8.07
CA ASN A 112 -10.39 -19.51 -7.02
C ASN A 112 -11.35 -18.35 -6.75
N TYR A 113 -11.04 -17.14 -7.23
CA TYR A 113 -11.80 -15.94 -6.91
C TYR A 113 -12.03 -15.07 -8.15
N HIS A 114 -12.58 -13.88 -7.93
CA HIS A 114 -12.86 -12.88 -8.97
C HIS A 114 -12.65 -11.47 -8.40
N PRO A 115 -12.45 -10.45 -9.24
CA PRO A 115 -12.34 -9.05 -8.79
C PRO A 115 -13.62 -8.58 -8.08
N GLY A 116 -13.45 -7.68 -7.11
CA GLY A 116 -14.55 -7.06 -6.35
C GLY A 116 -14.47 -7.23 -4.83
N PHE A 117 -13.64 -8.16 -4.32
CA PHE A 117 -13.48 -8.36 -2.87
C PHE A 117 -12.59 -7.30 -2.19
N GLY A 118 -11.46 -6.94 -2.81
CA GLY A 118 -10.51 -5.95 -2.27
C GLY A 118 -9.56 -6.49 -1.18
N ASP A 119 -9.73 -7.73 -0.72
CA ASP A 119 -9.02 -8.34 0.41
C ASP A 119 -8.05 -9.47 -0.02
N HIS A 120 -7.74 -10.42 0.87
CA HIS A 120 -6.90 -11.60 0.62
C HIS A 120 -7.33 -12.51 -0.53
N ARG A 121 -8.55 -12.37 -1.03
CA ARG A 121 -9.08 -13.09 -2.19
C ARG A 121 -8.80 -12.36 -3.50
N TRP A 122 -8.76 -11.03 -3.46
CA TRP A 122 -8.42 -10.18 -4.60
C TRP A 122 -8.02 -8.77 -4.11
N PRO A 123 -6.72 -8.48 -3.92
CA PRO A 123 -6.29 -7.27 -3.22
C PRO A 123 -6.64 -6.01 -4.01
N LEU A 124 -7.17 -5.00 -3.33
CA LEU A 124 -7.42 -3.69 -3.94
C LEU A 124 -6.11 -2.98 -4.31
N VAL A 125 -5.12 -3.00 -3.41
CA VAL A 125 -3.82 -2.35 -3.61
C VAL A 125 -2.70 -3.34 -3.34
N THR A 126 -1.77 -3.47 -4.29
CA THR A 126 -0.46 -4.12 -4.08
C THR A 126 0.61 -3.03 -3.98
N HIS A 127 1.08 -2.76 -2.77
CA HIS A 127 2.05 -1.70 -2.49
C HIS A 127 3.46 -2.29 -2.33
N PHE A 128 4.36 -1.91 -3.24
CA PHE A 128 5.76 -2.33 -3.29
C PHE A 128 6.68 -1.52 -2.34
N VAL A 129 6.30 -1.47 -1.06
CA VAL A 129 7.12 -0.90 0.01
C VAL A 129 8.53 -1.50 0.00
N GLY A 130 9.54 -0.65 0.13
CA GLY A 130 10.96 -1.01 0.16
C GLY A 130 11.61 -1.28 -1.21
N CYS A 131 10.85 -1.44 -2.31
CA CYS A 131 11.45 -1.76 -3.61
C CYS A 131 12.25 -0.62 -4.27
N LYS A 132 11.82 0.64 -4.07
CA LYS A 132 12.50 1.88 -4.53
C LYS A 132 13.04 1.81 -5.98
N PRO A 133 12.22 1.49 -7.01
CA PRO A 133 12.68 1.24 -8.37
C PRO A 133 13.30 2.47 -9.08
N CYS A 134 12.98 3.68 -8.61
CA CYS A 134 13.59 4.93 -9.10
C CYS A 134 14.89 5.29 -8.36
N GLY A 135 15.09 4.76 -7.16
CA GLY A 135 16.23 5.06 -6.29
C GLY A 135 17.38 4.04 -6.46
N LYS A 136 18.45 4.23 -5.67
CA LYS A 136 19.64 3.34 -5.73
C LYS A 136 19.70 2.28 -4.61
N PHE A 137 18.92 2.40 -3.54
CA PHE A 137 19.05 1.55 -2.34
C PHE A 137 17.68 1.06 -1.82
N GLY A 138 17.12 0.06 -2.50
CA GLY A 138 15.93 -0.66 -2.03
C GLY A 138 16.27 -1.69 -0.97
N ASP A 139 15.26 -2.07 -0.19
CA ASP A 139 15.38 -3.05 0.90
C ASP A 139 15.24 -4.50 0.36
N TYR A 140 14.88 -4.65 -0.92
CA TYR A 140 14.70 -5.92 -1.63
C TYR A 140 15.51 -5.94 -2.94
N PRO A 141 15.85 -7.14 -3.47
CA PRO A 141 16.50 -7.26 -4.77
C PRO A 141 15.69 -6.60 -5.89
N VAL A 142 16.31 -5.65 -6.61
CA VAL A 142 15.62 -4.82 -7.61
C VAL A 142 14.97 -5.67 -8.72
N GLU A 143 15.63 -6.76 -9.11
CA GLU A 143 15.12 -7.67 -10.14
C GLU A 143 13.80 -8.33 -9.72
N ARG A 144 13.71 -8.80 -8.46
CA ARG A 144 12.45 -9.37 -7.92
C ARG A 144 11.36 -8.31 -7.87
N CYS A 145 11.70 -7.11 -7.41
CA CYS A 145 10.75 -5.99 -7.36
C CYS A 145 10.17 -5.68 -8.74
N LEU A 146 11.02 -5.46 -9.75
CA LEU A 146 10.57 -5.13 -11.10
C LEU A 146 9.76 -6.27 -11.73
N LYS A 147 10.21 -7.52 -11.59
CA LYS A 147 9.46 -8.69 -12.08
C LYS A 147 8.07 -8.80 -11.45
N GLN A 148 7.97 -8.53 -10.15
CA GLN A 148 6.70 -8.63 -9.44
C GLN A 148 5.81 -7.41 -9.67
N MET A 149 6.39 -6.23 -9.94
CA MET A 149 5.67 -5.06 -10.44
C MET A 149 5.06 -5.33 -11.82
N ASP A 150 5.82 -5.94 -12.76
CA ASP A 150 5.30 -6.38 -14.07
C ASP A 150 4.07 -7.29 -13.88
N ARG A 151 4.18 -8.27 -12.97
CA ARG A 151 3.08 -9.19 -12.64
C ARG A 151 1.86 -8.50 -12.03
N ALA A 152 2.07 -7.60 -11.06
CA ALA A 152 0.99 -6.85 -10.42
C ALA A 152 0.29 -5.92 -11.42
N PHE A 153 1.05 -5.28 -12.31
CA PHE A 153 0.52 -4.49 -13.41
C PHE A 153 -0.38 -5.35 -14.30
N ASN A 154 0.13 -6.47 -14.81
CA ASN A 154 -0.63 -7.38 -15.68
C ASN A 154 -1.87 -7.99 -14.99
N PHE A 155 -1.81 -8.24 -13.68
CA PHE A 155 -2.95 -8.71 -12.89
C PHE A 155 -4.08 -7.67 -12.85
N GLY A 156 -3.74 -6.40 -12.70
CA GLY A 156 -4.68 -5.29 -12.83
C GLY A 156 -5.16 -5.09 -14.26
N ASP A 157 -4.22 -5.03 -15.21
CA ASP A 157 -4.47 -4.70 -16.61
C ASP A 157 -5.32 -5.76 -17.33
N ASN A 158 -5.21 -7.04 -16.94
CA ASN A 158 -6.11 -8.08 -17.43
C ASN A 158 -7.58 -7.76 -17.19
N GLN A 159 -7.94 -7.14 -16.05
CA GLN A 159 -9.32 -6.76 -15.75
C GLN A 159 -9.83 -5.68 -16.73
N ILE A 160 -8.93 -4.84 -17.26
CA ILE A 160 -9.24 -3.81 -18.26
C ILE A 160 -9.28 -4.41 -19.67
N LEU A 161 -8.26 -5.19 -20.05
CA LEU A 161 -8.17 -5.82 -21.37
C LEU A 161 -9.35 -6.75 -21.66
N GLN A 162 -9.86 -7.45 -20.63
CA GLN A 162 -11.00 -8.35 -20.77
C GLN A 162 -12.26 -7.64 -21.24
N ILE A 163 -12.46 -6.38 -20.87
CA ILE A 163 -13.58 -5.54 -21.35
C ILE A 163 -13.54 -5.46 -22.89
N TYR A 164 -12.34 -5.38 -23.46
CA TYR A 164 -12.09 -5.27 -24.89
C TYR A 164 -11.85 -6.61 -25.58
N GLY A 165 -11.99 -7.74 -24.89
CA GLY A 165 -11.81 -9.07 -25.47
C GLY A 165 -10.36 -9.52 -25.58
N PHE A 166 -9.47 -9.01 -24.73
CA PHE A 166 -8.06 -9.41 -24.66
C PHE A 166 -7.64 -9.83 -23.24
N THR A 167 -6.51 -10.50 -23.13
CA THR A 167 -5.81 -10.78 -21.87
C THR A 167 -4.32 -10.95 -22.15
N HIS A 168 -3.46 -10.63 -21.19
CA HIS A 168 -2.05 -11.03 -21.23
C HIS A 168 -1.91 -12.55 -21.34
N GLU A 169 -0.91 -13.03 -22.08
CA GLU A 169 -0.64 -14.47 -22.24
C GLU A 169 -0.32 -15.16 -20.91
N SER A 170 0.40 -14.44 -20.04
CA SER A 170 0.67 -14.78 -18.64
C SER A 170 0.96 -13.50 -17.86
N LEU A 171 0.90 -13.54 -16.53
CA LEU A 171 1.24 -12.38 -15.70
C LEU A 171 2.70 -11.93 -15.85
N GLY A 172 3.60 -12.79 -16.34
CA GLY A 172 5.01 -12.44 -16.57
C GLY A 172 5.32 -11.91 -17.97
N SER A 173 4.34 -11.84 -18.88
CA SER A 173 4.57 -11.38 -20.25
C SER A 173 4.80 -9.87 -20.30
N ARG A 174 5.73 -9.41 -21.16
CA ARG A 174 6.09 -7.98 -21.32
C ARG A 174 5.45 -7.30 -22.54
N GLY A 175 4.42 -7.92 -23.12
CA GLY A 175 3.71 -7.36 -24.28
C GLY A 175 2.91 -8.35 -25.12
N GLY A 176 2.98 -9.65 -24.81
CA GLY A 176 2.13 -10.66 -25.44
C GLY A 176 0.72 -10.61 -24.85
N VAL A 177 -0.24 -10.10 -25.63
CA VAL A 177 -1.68 -10.20 -25.35
C VAL A 177 -2.33 -11.13 -26.35
N LYS A 178 -3.32 -11.90 -25.91
CA LYS A 178 -4.11 -12.80 -26.73
C LYS A 178 -5.58 -12.41 -26.67
N ARG A 179 -6.31 -12.71 -27.74
CA ARG A 179 -7.76 -12.55 -27.81
C ARG A 179 -8.44 -13.63 -26.97
N ILE A 180 -9.50 -13.26 -26.27
CA ILE A 180 -10.34 -14.20 -25.50
C ILE A 180 -11.70 -14.46 -26.17
N ARG A 181 -12.03 -13.72 -27.23
CA ARG A 181 -13.24 -13.90 -28.04
C ARG A 181 -12.99 -13.50 -29.49
N ASN A 182 -13.81 -14.02 -30.40
CA ASN A 182 -13.78 -13.64 -31.83
C ASN A 182 -14.29 -12.21 -32.03
N GLU A 183 -13.87 -11.59 -33.13
CA GLU A 183 -14.48 -10.34 -33.58
C GLU A 183 -15.94 -10.56 -33.98
N THR A 184 -16.72 -9.51 -33.79
CA THR A 184 -18.14 -9.49 -34.12
C THR A 184 -18.48 -8.17 -34.79
N SER A 185 -19.45 -8.19 -35.69
CA SER A 185 -20.07 -6.98 -36.22
C SER A 185 -21.05 -6.34 -35.22
N ASN A 186 -21.40 -7.04 -34.14
CA ASN A 186 -22.39 -6.63 -33.13
C ASN A 186 -21.73 -6.41 -31.75
N PRO A 187 -20.86 -5.39 -31.57
CA PRO A 187 -20.03 -5.24 -30.37
C PRO A 187 -20.80 -4.96 -29.07
N LEU A 188 -22.09 -4.64 -29.14
CA LEU A 188 -22.95 -4.38 -27.97
C LEU A 188 -23.69 -5.62 -27.46
N GLU A 189 -23.62 -6.74 -28.19
CA GLU A 189 -24.30 -8.00 -27.85
C GLU A 189 -23.34 -9.04 -27.21
N VAL A 190 -22.13 -8.61 -26.84
CA VAL A 190 -21.00 -9.47 -26.44
C VAL A 190 -20.56 -9.25 -25.01
#